data_AF-A0A7R7YEL1-F1
#
_entry.id   AF-A0A7R7YEL1-F1
#
_cell.length_a   1.000
_cell.length_b   1.000
_cell.length_c   1.000
_cell.angle_alpha   90.00
_cell.angle_beta   90.00
_cell.angle_gamma   90.00
#
_symmetry.space_group_name_H-M   'P 1'
#
loop_
_entity.id
_entity.type
_entity.pdbx_description
1 polymer ?
#
loop_
_entity_poly.entity_id
_entity_poly.type
_entity_poly.pdbx_seq_one_letter_code
_entity_poly.pdbx_strand_id
1 'polypeptide(L)'
;MQTTSQAGRDQLAGEEGVVTRAYKDVKGIWTIGVGHTAAAGAPIPKAGLSITRDEAMKIFATDLARYEARVRKAFGRDVPSTVFDGAVSFDFNTGAIDTASWVPLYLAGKVTEARKHFLAWNKPASLQARRGREAALVFDGTYSKVPIATGSSGAPAFDVSALQQDLIRLGFEPGKVDGDYGDETKAAVRAYQVQHPDLIADGVAGPATRAQIARDIATLADPSHPATAAVKAEAPLVLTTAAPAAAGKVVSAPSIAGLAVGALVLAFAQIGHALDPILNLFRSLWP
;
A
#
# COMPACT_ATOMS: atom_id res chain seq x y z
N MET A 1 23.16 8.18 25.07
CA MET A 1 23.00 6.74 24.75
C MET A 1 22.89 6.61 23.25
N GLN A 2 23.52 5.59 22.64
CA GLN A 2 23.42 5.34 21.20
C GLN A 2 21.96 5.18 20.75
N THR A 3 21.59 5.88 19.68
CA THR A 3 20.26 5.85 19.04
C THR A 3 20.41 5.54 17.55
N THR A 4 19.33 5.13 16.89
CA THR A 4 19.33 4.88 15.45
C THR A 4 19.67 6.16 14.69
N SER A 5 20.53 6.07 13.68
CA SER A 5 20.88 7.22 12.85
C SER A 5 19.71 7.64 11.95
N GLN A 6 19.79 8.84 11.35
CA GLN A 6 18.78 9.26 10.37
C GLN A 6 18.75 8.30 9.15
N ALA A 7 19.92 7.93 8.62
CA ALA A 7 20.02 6.98 7.52
C ALA A 7 19.47 5.59 7.88
N GLY A 8 19.69 5.15 9.13
CA GLY A 8 19.11 3.91 9.65
C GLY A 8 17.59 3.94 9.72
N ARG A 9 17.02 5.04 10.24
CA ARG A 9 15.55 5.24 10.26
C ARG A 9 14.97 5.24 8.86
N ASP A 10 15.63 5.92 7.93
CA ASP A 10 15.19 6.06 6.55
C ASP A 10 15.20 4.71 5.80
N GLN A 11 16.26 3.92 5.95
CA GLN A 11 16.32 2.59 5.34
C GLN A 11 15.27 1.65 5.97
N LEU A 12 15.12 1.64 7.29
CA LEU A 12 14.13 0.81 7.96
C LEU A 12 12.69 1.20 7.61
N ALA A 13 12.38 2.50 7.53
CA ALA A 13 11.10 2.98 7.05
C ALA A 13 10.85 2.58 5.58
N GLY A 14 11.91 2.49 4.78
CA GLY A 14 11.87 1.90 3.44
C GLY A 14 11.44 0.43 3.46
N GLU A 15 12.00 -0.39 4.36
CA GLU A 15 11.67 -1.82 4.48
C GLU A 15 10.23 -2.09 4.96
N GLU A 16 9.71 -1.24 5.85
CA GLU A 16 8.38 -1.41 6.45
C GLU A 16 7.26 -0.73 5.62
N GLY A 17 7.63 0.32 4.89
CA GLY A 17 6.69 1.22 4.22
C GLY A 17 6.15 2.31 5.16
N VAL A 18 5.89 3.49 4.60
CA VAL A 18 5.31 4.62 5.31
C VAL A 18 3.88 4.84 4.81
N VAL A 19 2.89 4.69 5.69
CA VAL A 19 1.48 4.92 5.37
C VAL A 19 0.96 6.18 6.07
N THR A 20 0.68 7.22 5.31
CA THR A 20 0.28 8.54 5.85
C THR A 20 -1.20 8.65 6.20
N ARG A 21 -2.03 7.68 5.81
CA ARG A 21 -3.44 7.58 6.16
C ARG A 21 -3.66 6.38 7.08
N ALA A 22 -4.37 6.57 8.19
CA ALA A 22 -4.68 5.48 9.09
C ALA A 22 -5.48 4.41 8.35
N TYR A 23 -5.10 3.15 8.54
CA TYR A 23 -5.71 1.99 7.93
C TYR A 23 -5.85 0.89 8.98
N LYS A 24 -6.72 -0.09 8.73
CA LYS A 24 -6.73 -1.31 9.53
C LYS A 24 -5.67 -2.27 8.99
N ASP A 25 -4.91 -2.91 9.86
CA ASP A 25 -4.02 -4.01 9.48
C ASP A 25 -4.79 -5.33 9.25
N VAL A 26 -4.09 -6.41 8.90
CA VAL A 26 -4.72 -7.73 8.66
C VAL A 26 -5.51 -8.27 9.87
N LYS A 27 -5.23 -7.79 11.08
CA LYS A 27 -5.95 -8.14 12.33
C LYS A 27 -7.08 -7.16 12.66
N GLY A 28 -7.31 -6.14 11.83
CA GLY A 28 -8.32 -5.12 12.06
C GLY A 28 -7.87 -3.99 13.00
N ILE A 29 -6.59 -3.93 13.38
CA ILE A 29 -6.04 -2.92 14.29
C ILE A 29 -5.75 -1.65 13.50
N TRP A 30 -6.14 -0.49 14.02
CA TRP A 30 -5.81 0.79 13.42
C TRP A 30 -4.29 1.07 13.51
N THR A 31 -3.70 1.33 12.35
CA THR A 31 -2.27 1.50 12.14
C THR A 31 -2.01 2.74 11.29
N ILE A 32 -0.92 3.46 11.55
CA ILE A 32 -0.48 4.62 10.76
C ILE A 32 1.05 4.72 10.74
N GLY A 33 1.61 5.52 9.82
CA GLY A 33 3.05 5.76 9.72
C GLY A 33 3.80 4.48 9.38
N VAL A 34 4.81 4.16 10.19
CA VAL A 34 5.64 2.96 10.08
C VAL A 34 5.20 1.95 11.14
N GLY A 35 4.05 1.30 10.91
CA GLY A 35 3.53 0.28 11.82
C GLY A 35 3.07 0.78 13.20
N HIS A 36 2.84 2.09 13.38
CA HIS A 36 2.42 2.66 14.66
C HIS A 36 0.97 2.27 14.97
N THR A 37 0.72 1.81 16.19
CA THR A 37 -0.59 1.39 16.70
C THR A 37 -0.85 2.00 18.08
N ALA A 38 -2.09 1.93 18.57
CA ALA A 38 -2.43 2.43 19.91
C ALA A 38 -1.56 1.83 21.05
N ALA A 39 -1.03 0.62 20.87
CA ALA A 39 -0.14 -0.03 21.83
C ALA A 39 1.23 0.67 21.97
N ALA A 40 1.63 1.46 20.97
CA ALA A 40 2.85 2.27 21.00
C ALA A 40 2.63 3.66 21.64
N GLY A 41 1.39 4.00 21.98
CA GLY A 41 1.02 5.26 22.63
C GLY A 41 0.34 6.24 21.69
N ALA A 42 0.49 7.54 21.97
CA ALA A 42 -0.06 8.60 21.14
C ALA A 42 0.85 8.86 19.91
N PRO A 43 0.27 9.24 18.75
CA PRO A 43 -1.16 9.43 18.49
C PRO A 43 -1.91 8.11 18.25
N ILE A 44 -3.07 7.94 18.88
CA ILE A 44 -3.91 6.75 18.71
C ILE A 44 -4.52 6.74 17.29
N PRO A 45 -4.16 5.77 16.41
CA PRO A 45 -4.68 5.75 15.05
C PRO A 45 -6.19 5.46 15.03
N LYS A 46 -6.91 6.15 14.14
CA LYS A 46 -8.37 6.05 13.98
C LYS A 46 -8.79 6.44 12.56
N ALA A 47 -10.02 6.10 12.19
CA ALA A 47 -10.61 6.44 10.89
C ALA A 47 -10.44 7.94 10.57
N GLY A 48 -10.06 8.24 9.32
CA GLY A 48 -9.86 9.60 8.83
C GLY A 48 -8.60 10.31 9.31
N LEU A 49 -7.80 9.72 10.23
CA LEU A 49 -6.52 10.30 10.61
C LEU A 49 -5.55 10.27 9.43
N SER A 50 -4.92 11.41 9.14
CA SER A 50 -3.82 11.51 8.19
C SER A 50 -2.70 12.37 8.77
N ILE A 51 -1.47 12.03 8.41
CA ILE A 51 -0.24 12.68 8.86
C ILE A 51 0.69 12.92 7.67
N THR A 52 1.59 13.88 7.81
CA THR A 52 2.69 14.10 6.86
C THR A 52 3.75 13.00 7.02
N ARG A 53 4.62 12.87 5.99
CA ARG A 53 5.77 11.96 6.07
C ARG A 53 6.68 12.31 7.25
N ASP A 54 6.91 13.59 7.50
CA ASP A 54 7.78 14.04 8.59
C ASP A 54 7.18 13.71 9.97
N GLU A 55 5.87 13.87 10.13
CA GLU A 55 5.16 13.42 11.34
C GLU A 55 5.25 11.91 11.51
N ALA A 56 5.08 11.13 10.44
CA ALA A 56 5.26 9.68 10.48
C ALA A 56 6.67 9.30 10.94
N MET A 57 7.71 9.98 10.45
CA MET A 57 9.10 9.73 10.85
C MET A 57 9.40 10.15 12.30
N LYS A 58 8.74 11.20 12.82
CA LYS A 58 8.84 11.60 14.24
C LYS A 58 8.20 10.58 15.17
N ILE A 59 7.02 10.08 14.81
CA ILE A 59 6.35 8.99 15.53
C ILE A 59 7.25 7.76 15.50
N PHE A 60 7.74 7.39 14.31
CA PHE A 60 8.61 6.24 14.15
C PHE A 60 9.89 6.31 14.98
N ALA A 61 10.54 7.48 15.03
CA ALA A 61 11.71 7.69 15.88
C ALA A 61 11.42 7.45 17.37
N THR A 62 10.21 7.77 17.83
CA THR A 62 9.77 7.52 19.20
C THR A 62 9.50 6.03 19.43
N ASP A 63 8.83 5.36 18.49
CA ASP A 63 8.53 3.93 18.55
C ASP A 63 9.80 3.06 18.58
N LEU A 64 10.90 3.53 17.98
CA LEU A 64 12.17 2.82 18.00
C LEU A 64 12.81 2.73 19.39
N ALA A 65 12.46 3.60 20.34
CA ALA A 65 13.13 3.68 21.64
C ALA A 65 13.19 2.33 22.40
N ARG A 66 12.14 1.50 22.31
CA ARG A 66 12.11 0.15 22.91
C ARG A 66 13.08 -0.83 22.25
N TYR A 67 13.24 -0.75 20.93
CA TYR A 67 14.14 -1.59 20.15
C TYR A 67 15.58 -1.17 20.37
N GLU A 68 15.85 0.14 20.34
CA GLU A 68 17.16 0.69 20.69
C GLU A 68 17.60 0.28 22.10
N ALA A 69 16.68 0.27 23.08
CA ALA A 69 16.98 -0.19 24.43
C ALA A 69 17.36 -1.68 24.47
N ARG A 70 16.65 -2.53 23.72
CA ARG A 70 16.96 -3.96 23.58
C ARG A 70 18.32 -4.19 22.90
N VAL A 71 18.62 -3.44 21.84
CA VAL A 71 19.92 -3.48 21.15
C VAL A 71 21.05 -3.03 22.08
N ARG A 72 20.91 -1.89 22.78
CA ARG A 72 21.90 -1.43 23.76
C ARG A 72 22.19 -2.50 24.82
N LYS A 73 21.13 -3.14 25.34
CA LYS A 73 21.26 -4.23 26.30
C LYS A 73 21.97 -5.46 25.72
N ALA A 74 21.63 -5.87 24.50
CA ALA A 74 22.21 -7.03 23.84
C ALA A 74 23.71 -6.86 23.52
N PHE A 75 24.12 -5.65 23.14
CA PHE A 75 25.52 -5.35 22.81
C PHE A 75 26.37 -4.98 24.02
N GLY A 76 25.79 -4.35 25.04
CA GLY A 76 26.49 -3.94 26.27
C GLY A 76 27.56 -2.87 26.08
N ARG A 77 27.73 -2.34 24.86
CA ARG A 77 28.66 -1.27 24.48
C ARG A 77 28.18 -0.56 23.23
N ASP A 78 28.69 0.63 23.00
CA ASP A 78 28.50 1.32 21.72
C ASP A 78 29.21 0.55 20.59
N VAL A 79 28.55 0.48 19.44
CA VAL A 79 29.05 -0.15 18.21
C VAL A 79 29.02 0.85 17.05
N PRO A 80 29.66 0.58 15.90
CA PRO A 80 29.50 1.44 14.73
C PRO A 80 28.01 1.68 14.41
N SER A 81 27.64 2.89 14.01
CA SER A 81 26.23 3.27 13.81
C SER A 81 25.50 2.34 12.84
N THR A 82 26.17 1.86 11.79
CA THR A 82 25.60 0.90 10.84
C THR A 82 25.26 -0.44 11.49
N VAL A 83 26.08 -0.91 12.42
CA VAL A 83 25.82 -2.14 13.19
C VAL A 83 24.61 -1.94 14.10
N PHE A 84 24.55 -0.79 14.79
CA PHE A 84 23.42 -0.46 15.65
C PHE A 84 22.12 -0.36 14.85
N ASP A 85 22.14 0.35 13.73
CA ASP A 85 20.98 0.56 12.86
C ASP A 85 20.49 -0.76 12.25
N GLY A 86 21.40 -1.62 11.79
CA GLY A 86 21.05 -2.95 11.28
C GLY A 86 20.53 -3.89 12.37
N ALA A 87 21.01 -3.77 13.62
CA ALA A 87 20.50 -4.51 14.76
C ALA A 87 19.09 -4.06 15.16
N VAL A 88 18.82 -2.75 15.14
CA VAL A 88 17.47 -2.20 15.36
C VAL A 88 16.53 -2.67 14.27
N SER A 89 16.94 -2.63 12.99
CA SER A 89 16.16 -3.15 11.87
C SER A 89 15.84 -4.64 12.01
N PHE A 90 16.83 -5.44 12.44
CA PHE A 90 16.65 -6.86 12.74
C PHE A 90 15.63 -7.08 13.87
N ASP A 91 15.75 -6.36 14.99
CA ASP A 91 14.84 -6.52 16.13
C ASP A 91 13.44 -6.00 15.84
N PHE A 92 13.32 -4.95 15.03
CA PHE A 92 12.02 -4.45 14.58
C PHE A 92 11.23 -5.52 13.83
N ASN A 93 11.91 -6.27 12.96
CA ASN A 93 11.32 -7.37 12.21
C ASN A 93 11.05 -8.63 13.04
N THR A 94 12.01 -9.01 13.89
CA THR A 94 12.04 -10.37 14.48
C THR A 94 11.68 -10.39 15.96
N GLY A 95 11.88 -9.28 16.68
CA GLY A 95 11.79 -9.23 18.14
C GLY A 95 12.77 -10.16 18.86
N ALA A 96 13.86 -10.57 18.20
CA ALA A 96 14.75 -11.64 18.68
C ALA A 96 16.17 -11.18 19.03
N ILE A 97 16.45 -9.88 19.12
CA ILE A 97 17.85 -9.41 19.33
C ILE A 97 18.49 -9.94 20.61
N ASP A 98 17.69 -10.21 21.64
CA ASP A 98 18.11 -10.74 22.93
C ASP A 98 18.51 -12.22 22.89
N THR A 99 18.05 -12.97 21.89
CA THR A 99 18.29 -14.41 21.74
C THR A 99 19.07 -14.77 20.48
N ALA A 100 19.28 -13.81 19.58
CA ALA A 100 19.94 -14.03 18.30
C ALA A 100 21.43 -14.35 18.47
N SER A 101 21.82 -15.55 18.07
CA SER A 101 23.19 -16.06 18.23
C SER A 101 24.26 -15.27 17.46
N TRP A 102 23.88 -14.45 16.47
CA TRP A 102 24.84 -13.64 15.72
C TRP A 102 25.44 -12.50 16.57
N VAL A 103 24.73 -12.01 17.59
CA VAL A 103 25.20 -10.92 18.46
C VAL A 103 26.44 -11.34 19.27
N PRO A 104 26.44 -12.45 20.04
CA PRO A 104 27.64 -12.88 20.74
C PRO A 104 28.79 -13.26 19.80
N LEU A 105 28.49 -13.81 18.61
CA LEU A 105 29.50 -14.08 17.58
C LEU A 105 30.15 -12.79 17.07
N TYR A 106 29.35 -11.75 16.82
CA TYR A 106 29.84 -10.43 16.41
C TYR A 106 30.71 -9.81 17.52
N LEU A 107 30.24 -9.83 18.77
CA LEU A 107 30.98 -9.30 19.92
C LEU A 107 32.32 -10.02 20.14
N ALA A 108 32.38 -11.33 19.85
CA ALA A 108 33.59 -12.15 19.89
C ALA A 108 34.51 -11.97 18.67
N GLY A 109 34.19 -11.06 17.73
CA GLY A 109 34.98 -10.84 16.50
C GLY A 109 34.85 -11.94 15.45
N LYS A 110 33.94 -12.90 15.64
CA LYS A 110 33.69 -14.01 14.68
C LYS A 110 32.75 -13.55 13.56
N VAL A 111 33.18 -12.55 12.79
CA VAL A 111 32.35 -11.82 11.82
C VAL A 111 31.74 -12.74 10.76
N THR A 112 32.49 -13.71 10.22
CA THR A 112 32.00 -14.66 9.21
C THR A 112 30.87 -15.54 9.75
N GLU A 113 31.04 -16.09 10.95
CA GLU A 113 30.01 -16.90 11.61
C GLU A 113 28.80 -16.05 11.99
N ALA A 114 29.03 -14.85 12.52
CA ALA A 114 27.96 -13.90 12.83
C ALA A 114 27.10 -13.61 11.59
N ARG A 115 27.72 -13.33 10.44
CA ARG A 115 27.00 -13.11 9.17
C ARG A 115 26.19 -14.33 8.76
N LYS A 116 26.76 -15.53 8.84
CA LYS A 116 26.05 -16.77 8.52
C LYS A 116 24.80 -16.96 9.40
N HIS A 117 24.94 -16.77 10.71
CA HIS A 117 23.83 -16.86 11.65
C HIS A 117 22.78 -15.75 11.43
N PHE A 118 23.20 -14.55 11.06
CA PHE A 118 22.29 -13.44 10.73
C PHE A 118 21.45 -13.76 9.48
N LEU A 119 22.10 -14.24 8.41
CA LEU A 119 21.44 -14.59 7.14
C LEU A 119 20.52 -15.82 7.22
N ALA A 120 20.58 -16.59 8.31
CA ALA A 120 19.65 -17.70 8.54
C ALA A 120 18.22 -17.23 8.88
N TRP A 121 18.05 -15.97 9.30
CA TRP A 121 16.75 -15.35 9.59
C TRP A 121 16.03 -14.87 8.31
N ASN A 122 15.77 -15.80 7.41
CA ASN A 122 15.40 -15.51 6.02
C ASN A 122 14.06 -16.10 5.55
N LYS A 123 13.20 -16.46 6.50
CA LYS A 123 11.88 -17.05 6.23
C LYS A 123 10.78 -16.08 6.65
N PRO A 124 9.75 -15.86 5.81
CA PRO A 124 9.53 -16.44 4.47
C PRO A 124 10.51 -15.91 3.39
N ALA A 125 10.49 -16.48 2.18
CA ALA A 125 11.44 -16.16 1.11
C ALA A 125 11.50 -14.66 0.74
N SER A 126 10.40 -13.93 0.90
CA SER A 126 10.33 -12.47 0.72
C SER A 126 11.28 -11.70 1.64
N LEU A 127 11.68 -12.27 2.79
CA LEU A 127 12.63 -11.66 3.71
C LEU A 127 14.10 -11.83 3.27
N GLN A 128 14.42 -12.68 2.29
CA GLN A 128 15.82 -12.93 1.90
C GLN A 128 16.52 -11.66 1.42
N ALA A 129 15.86 -10.87 0.57
CA ALA A 129 16.43 -9.62 0.04
C ALA A 129 16.64 -8.58 1.15
N ARG A 130 15.65 -8.41 2.04
CA ARG A 130 15.74 -7.55 3.23
C ARG A 130 16.92 -7.99 4.11
N ARG A 131 16.99 -9.27 4.44
CA ARG A 131 18.01 -9.81 5.33
C ARG A 131 19.42 -9.69 4.73
N GLY A 132 19.55 -9.76 3.40
CA GLY A 132 20.78 -9.44 2.67
C GLY A 132 21.19 -7.97 2.80
N ARG A 133 20.24 -7.03 2.65
CA ARG A 133 20.49 -5.59 2.82
C ARG A 133 20.89 -5.22 4.25
N GLU A 134 20.24 -5.82 5.25
CA GLU A 134 20.62 -5.61 6.65
C GLU A 134 21.96 -6.25 6.99
N ALA A 135 22.32 -7.39 6.37
CA ALA A 135 23.65 -7.96 6.52
C ALA A 135 24.72 -7.04 5.92
N ALA A 136 24.47 -6.42 4.77
CA ALA A 136 25.37 -5.41 4.21
C ALA A 136 25.51 -4.19 5.14
N LEU A 137 24.44 -3.78 5.78
CA LEU A 137 24.48 -2.69 6.76
C LEU A 137 25.33 -3.07 8.00
N VAL A 138 25.06 -4.23 8.61
CA VAL A 138 25.74 -4.68 9.83
C VAL A 138 27.21 -5.01 9.59
N PHE A 139 27.52 -5.75 8.52
CA PHE A 139 28.82 -6.38 8.34
C PHE A 139 29.70 -5.70 7.28
N ASP A 140 29.10 -4.92 6.37
CA ASP A 140 29.83 -4.17 5.32
C ASP A 140 29.74 -2.64 5.52
N GLY A 141 29.02 -2.18 6.54
CA GLY A 141 28.86 -0.75 6.83
C GLY A 141 28.14 0.04 5.73
N THR A 142 27.36 -0.65 4.90
CA THR A 142 26.79 -0.07 3.67
C THR A 142 25.29 0.09 3.80
N TYR A 143 24.81 1.34 3.74
CA TYR A 143 23.39 1.61 3.55
C TYR A 143 22.96 1.23 2.14
N SER A 144 21.77 0.69 2.03
CA SER A 144 21.18 0.38 0.74
C SER A 144 20.88 1.69 0.01
N LYS A 145 21.37 1.83 -1.23
CA LYS A 145 21.05 2.98 -2.10
C LYS A 145 19.60 2.98 -2.61
N VAL A 146 18.72 2.16 -2.03
CA VAL A 146 17.31 2.09 -2.45
C VAL A 146 16.71 3.47 -2.22
N PRO A 147 16.29 4.18 -3.28
CA PRO A 147 15.71 5.51 -3.12
C PRO A 147 14.52 5.38 -2.18
N ILE A 148 14.47 6.26 -1.18
CA ILE A 148 13.28 6.51 -0.40
C ILE A 148 12.24 7.08 -1.38
N ALA A 149 11.54 6.23 -2.12
CA ALA A 149 10.57 6.69 -3.08
C ALA A 149 9.50 7.47 -2.30
N THR A 150 9.29 8.71 -2.74
CA THR A 150 8.43 9.70 -2.10
C THR A 150 6.94 9.43 -2.24
N GLY A 151 6.55 8.21 -2.63
CA GLY A 151 5.19 7.72 -2.52
C GLY A 151 5.17 6.20 -2.59
N SER A 152 4.61 5.54 -1.56
CA SER A 152 4.00 4.19 -1.58
C SER A 152 4.79 2.96 -2.09
N SER A 153 5.90 3.11 -2.83
CA SER A 153 6.54 2.03 -3.61
C SER A 153 7.73 1.36 -2.92
N GLY A 154 7.97 1.64 -1.64
CA GLY A 154 9.05 1.01 -0.85
C GLY A 154 8.69 -0.35 -0.25
N ALA A 155 7.43 -0.80 -0.36
CA ALA A 155 7.01 -2.04 0.29
C ALA A 155 7.87 -3.24 -0.16
N PRO A 156 8.19 -4.21 0.74
CA PRO A 156 9.03 -5.35 0.41
C PRO A 156 8.43 -6.12 -0.76
N ALA A 157 9.28 -6.73 -1.58
CA ALA A 157 8.85 -7.66 -2.63
C ALA A 157 7.90 -8.70 -2.01
N PHE A 158 6.61 -8.52 -2.26
CA PHE A 158 5.54 -9.43 -1.85
C PHE A 158 5.18 -10.29 -3.06
N ASP A 159 4.49 -11.40 -2.83
CA ASP A 159 4.09 -12.30 -3.90
C ASP A 159 3.02 -11.63 -4.78
N VAL A 160 3.44 -11.12 -5.93
CA VAL A 160 2.55 -10.44 -6.89
C VAL A 160 1.56 -11.43 -7.50
N SER A 161 1.95 -12.69 -7.69
CA SER A 161 1.04 -13.74 -8.18
C SER A 161 -0.09 -13.98 -7.19
N ALA A 162 0.20 -14.01 -5.90
CA ALA A 162 -0.82 -14.10 -4.86
C ALA A 162 -1.76 -12.87 -4.87
N LEU A 163 -1.21 -11.66 -5.00
CA LEU A 163 -2.01 -10.44 -5.14
C LEU A 163 -2.94 -10.51 -6.37
N GLN A 164 -2.41 -10.91 -7.52
CA GLN A 164 -3.18 -11.05 -8.77
C GLN A 164 -4.33 -12.05 -8.57
N GLN A 165 -4.09 -13.20 -7.92
CA GLN A 165 -5.14 -14.17 -7.61
C GLN A 165 -6.22 -13.60 -6.68
N ASP A 166 -5.83 -12.86 -5.64
CA ASP A 166 -6.78 -12.24 -4.71
C ASP A 166 -7.63 -11.17 -5.38
N LEU A 167 -7.03 -10.33 -6.24
CA LEU A 167 -7.77 -9.34 -7.03
C LEU A 167 -8.81 -10.02 -7.94
N ILE A 168 -8.48 -11.14 -8.58
CA ILE A 168 -9.42 -11.94 -9.38
C ILE A 168 -10.58 -12.45 -8.52
N ARG A 169 -10.29 -13.01 -7.34
CA ARG A 169 -11.34 -13.47 -6.40
C ARG A 169 -12.28 -12.36 -5.95
N LEU A 170 -11.76 -11.14 -5.85
CA LEU A 170 -12.51 -9.94 -5.51
C LEU A 170 -13.24 -9.30 -6.71
N GLY A 171 -13.13 -9.88 -7.91
CA GLY A 171 -13.83 -9.43 -9.11
C GLY A 171 -13.09 -8.34 -9.90
N PHE A 172 -11.79 -8.17 -9.71
CA PHE A 172 -10.94 -7.25 -10.48
C PHE A 172 -10.10 -8.00 -11.52
N GLU A 173 -9.64 -7.29 -12.54
CA GLU A 173 -8.93 -7.88 -13.69
C GLU A 173 -7.46 -7.41 -13.73
N PRO A 174 -6.53 -8.07 -13.02
CA PRO A 174 -5.13 -7.67 -12.97
C PRO A 174 -4.29 -8.15 -14.17
N GLY A 175 -4.95 -8.74 -15.18
CA GLY A 175 -4.27 -9.43 -16.29
C GLY A 175 -3.90 -10.87 -15.92
N LYS A 176 -2.82 -11.36 -16.51
CA LYS A 176 -2.32 -12.72 -16.27
C LYS A 176 -1.73 -12.85 -14.87
N VAL A 177 -1.92 -14.02 -14.24
CA VAL A 177 -1.22 -14.38 -13.00
C VAL A 177 0.18 -14.89 -13.35
N ASP A 178 1.11 -13.97 -13.55
CA ASP A 178 2.50 -14.25 -13.91
C ASP A 178 3.52 -13.72 -12.89
N GLY A 179 3.06 -12.98 -11.88
CA GLY A 179 3.92 -12.37 -10.87
C GLY A 179 4.54 -11.05 -11.29
N ASP A 180 4.17 -10.52 -12.47
CA ASP A 180 4.64 -9.22 -12.94
C ASP A 180 3.64 -8.11 -12.56
N TYR A 181 4.13 -7.06 -11.91
CA TYR A 181 3.31 -5.89 -11.57
C TYR A 181 3.19 -4.95 -12.77
N GLY A 182 2.52 -5.41 -13.83
CA GLY A 182 2.29 -4.67 -15.08
C GLY A 182 1.17 -3.62 -15.00
N ASP A 183 0.90 -2.96 -16.12
CA ASP A 183 -0.11 -1.89 -16.21
C ASP A 183 -1.54 -2.39 -15.86
N GLU A 184 -1.89 -3.62 -16.25
CA GLU A 184 -3.17 -4.25 -15.91
C GLU A 184 -3.30 -4.48 -14.40
N THR A 185 -2.26 -5.03 -13.76
CA THR A 185 -2.23 -5.23 -12.30
C THR A 185 -2.32 -3.88 -11.57
N LYS A 186 -1.59 -2.87 -12.03
CA LYS A 186 -1.66 -1.51 -11.48
C LYS A 186 -3.06 -0.90 -11.61
N ALA A 187 -3.71 -1.08 -12.76
CA ALA A 187 -5.07 -0.60 -13.00
C ALA A 187 -6.09 -1.31 -12.10
N ALA A 188 -5.98 -2.64 -11.94
CA ALA A 188 -6.82 -3.42 -11.04
C ALA A 188 -6.65 -3.00 -9.58
N VAL A 189 -5.42 -2.80 -9.12
CA VAL A 189 -5.15 -2.28 -7.77
C VAL A 189 -5.76 -0.90 -7.58
N ARG A 190 -5.63 -0.01 -8.57
CA ARG A 190 -6.24 1.33 -8.50
C ARG A 190 -7.77 1.26 -8.44
N ALA A 191 -8.39 0.40 -9.25
CA ALA A 191 -9.83 0.19 -9.23
C ALA A 191 -10.31 -0.32 -7.87
N TYR A 192 -9.57 -1.27 -7.28
CA TYR A 192 -9.82 -1.77 -5.93
C TYR A 192 -9.70 -0.66 -4.87
N GLN A 193 -8.64 0.14 -4.94
CA GLN A 193 -8.41 1.25 -4.01
C GLN A 193 -9.51 2.31 -4.06
N VAL A 194 -10.07 2.61 -5.24
CA VAL A 194 -11.18 3.57 -5.39
C VAL A 194 -12.43 3.13 -4.63
N GLN A 195 -12.64 1.83 -4.44
CA GLN A 195 -13.77 1.29 -3.67
C GLN A 195 -13.57 1.39 -2.15
N HIS A 196 -12.38 1.82 -1.69
CA HIS A 196 -12.00 1.82 -0.27
C HIS A 196 -11.59 3.23 0.20
N PRO A 197 -12.40 3.91 1.03
CA PRO A 197 -12.18 5.31 1.41
C PRO A 197 -10.94 5.55 2.27
N ASP A 198 -10.38 4.50 2.90
CA ASP A 198 -9.17 4.58 3.72
C ASP A 198 -7.88 4.34 2.92
N LEU A 199 -7.98 4.02 1.62
CA LEU A 199 -6.84 3.79 0.74
C LEU A 199 -6.55 5.01 -0.15
N ILE A 200 -5.28 5.13 -0.53
CA ILE A 200 -4.85 6.07 -1.57
C ILE A 200 -4.93 5.34 -2.91
N ALA A 201 -5.65 5.89 -3.89
CA ALA A 201 -5.83 5.29 -5.21
C ALA A 201 -4.65 5.58 -6.17
N ASP A 202 -3.46 5.11 -5.80
CA ASP A 202 -2.19 5.30 -6.52
C ASP A 202 -1.79 4.12 -7.42
N GLY A 203 -2.54 3.02 -7.40
CA GLY A 203 -2.24 1.79 -8.11
C GLY A 203 -1.09 0.99 -7.50
N VAL A 204 -0.66 1.29 -6.27
CA VAL A 204 0.42 0.61 -5.57
C VAL A 204 -0.14 -0.24 -4.42
N ALA A 205 0.11 -1.55 -4.48
CA ALA A 205 -0.29 -2.47 -3.42
C ALA A 205 0.66 -2.39 -2.21
N GLY A 206 0.71 -1.23 -1.55
CA GLY A 206 1.42 -0.99 -0.29
C GLY A 206 0.79 -1.72 0.91
N PRO A 207 1.36 -1.57 2.13
CA PRO A 207 0.88 -2.28 3.32
C PRO A 207 -0.62 -2.11 3.59
N ALA A 208 -1.14 -0.90 3.40
CA ALA A 208 -2.57 -0.60 3.59
C ALA A 208 -3.47 -1.34 2.59
N THR A 209 -3.13 -1.27 1.30
CA THR A 209 -3.85 -1.95 0.23
C THR A 209 -3.86 -3.46 0.45
N ARG A 210 -2.70 -4.06 0.71
CA ARG A 210 -2.60 -5.52 0.93
C ARG A 210 -3.35 -5.97 2.18
N ALA A 211 -3.32 -5.18 3.25
CA ALA A 211 -4.05 -5.49 4.47
C ALA A 211 -5.57 -5.50 4.24
N GLN A 212 -6.08 -4.53 3.46
CA GLN A 212 -7.50 -4.48 3.10
C GLN A 212 -7.88 -5.68 2.22
N ILE A 213 -7.08 -6.01 1.20
CA ILE A 213 -7.33 -7.18 0.33
C ILE A 213 -7.42 -8.46 1.16
N ALA A 214 -6.46 -8.67 2.07
CA ALA A 214 -6.45 -9.86 2.92
C ALA A 214 -7.71 -9.98 3.79
N ARG A 215 -8.26 -8.86 4.31
CA ARG A 215 -9.50 -8.87 5.08
C ARG A 215 -10.72 -9.16 4.22
N ASP A 216 -10.80 -8.60 3.02
CA ASP A 216 -11.92 -8.82 2.12
C ASP A 216 -11.94 -10.28 1.64
N ILE A 217 -10.78 -10.86 1.32
CA ILE A 217 -10.64 -12.29 1.00
C ILE A 217 -11.06 -13.17 2.18
N ALA A 218 -10.65 -12.82 3.41
CA ALA A 218 -11.08 -13.55 4.59
C ALA A 218 -12.61 -13.48 4.80
N THR A 219 -13.21 -12.33 4.47
CA THR A 219 -14.67 -12.13 4.54
C THR A 219 -15.40 -12.95 3.48
N LEU A 220 -14.87 -13.03 2.25
CA LEU A 220 -15.41 -13.88 1.19
C LEU A 220 -15.31 -15.38 1.51
N ALA A 221 -14.30 -15.79 2.27
CA ALA A 221 -14.09 -17.18 2.66
C ALA A 221 -14.95 -17.63 3.85
N ASP A 222 -15.60 -16.70 4.56
CA ASP A 222 -16.45 -17.01 5.72
C ASP A 222 -17.87 -17.43 5.28
N PRO A 223 -18.28 -18.70 5.49
CA PRO A 223 -19.60 -19.19 5.11
C PRO A 223 -20.74 -18.62 5.95
N SER A 224 -20.44 -17.89 7.04
CA SER A 224 -21.43 -17.27 7.92
C SER A 224 -21.79 -15.82 7.56
N HIS A 225 -21.09 -15.23 6.57
CA HIS A 225 -21.46 -13.93 6.00
C HIS A 225 -22.37 -14.13 4.77
N PRO A 226 -23.64 -13.67 4.79
CA PRO A 226 -24.48 -13.74 3.60
C PRO A 226 -23.94 -12.78 2.54
N ALA A 227 -23.59 -13.31 1.37
CA ALA A 227 -23.36 -12.52 0.16
C ALA A 227 -24.64 -11.72 -0.17
N THR A 228 -24.74 -10.51 0.36
CA THR A 228 -25.84 -9.59 0.11
C THR A 228 -25.32 -8.17 -0.02
N ALA A 229 -24.80 -7.87 -1.22
CA ALA A 229 -25.05 -6.60 -1.87
C ALA A 229 -25.41 -6.92 -3.32
N ALA A 230 -26.71 -7.16 -3.52
CA ALA A 230 -27.32 -7.28 -4.83
C ALA A 230 -27.07 -6.00 -5.62
N VAL A 231 -26.26 -6.08 -6.68
CA VAL A 231 -26.51 -5.25 -7.86
C VAL A 231 -27.78 -5.81 -8.49
N LYS A 232 -28.90 -5.20 -8.12
CA LYS A 232 -30.19 -5.39 -8.75
C LYS A 232 -29.98 -5.20 -10.26
N ALA A 233 -30.24 -6.26 -11.03
CA ALA A 233 -30.33 -6.20 -12.47
C ALA A 233 -31.47 -5.23 -12.84
N GLU A 234 -31.12 -3.99 -13.18
CA GLU A 234 -31.98 -3.17 -14.03
C GLU A 234 -31.57 -3.46 -15.48
N ALA A 235 -32.37 -4.34 -16.10
CA ALA A 235 -32.35 -4.58 -17.53
C ALA A 235 -32.58 -3.24 -18.27
N PRO A 236 -31.87 -2.96 -19.38
CA PRO A 236 -32.27 -1.86 -20.23
C PRO A 236 -33.61 -2.22 -20.90
N LEU A 237 -34.64 -1.39 -20.64
CA LEU A 237 -35.90 -1.42 -21.36
C LEU A 237 -35.62 -1.27 -22.86
N VAL A 238 -35.94 -2.33 -23.61
CA VAL A 238 -36.07 -2.27 -25.07
C VAL A 238 -37.31 -1.44 -25.37
N LEU A 239 -37.11 -0.16 -25.72
CA LEU A 239 -38.18 0.66 -26.28
C LEU A 239 -38.32 0.33 -27.76
N THR A 240 -39.17 -0.66 -28.04
CA THR A 240 -39.76 -0.82 -29.37
C THR A 240 -40.77 0.31 -29.58
N THR A 241 -40.54 1.14 -30.59
CA THR A 241 -41.59 1.95 -31.20
C THR A 241 -41.49 1.78 -32.71
N ALA A 242 -42.38 0.95 -33.24
CA ALA A 242 -42.74 0.92 -34.64
C ALA A 242 -43.80 2.00 -34.94
N ALA A 243 -43.71 2.61 -36.13
CA ALA A 243 -44.78 3.08 -37.04
C ALA A 243 -44.45 4.43 -37.71
N PRO A 244 -45.03 4.78 -38.88
CA PRO A 244 -45.54 3.95 -39.98
C PRO A 244 -45.00 4.37 -41.37
N ALA A 245 -45.41 3.63 -42.39
CA ALA A 245 -45.11 3.82 -43.80
C ALA A 245 -45.72 5.11 -44.42
N ALA A 246 -44.98 5.73 -45.35
CA ALA A 246 -45.53 6.47 -46.49
C ALA A 246 -44.50 6.53 -47.64
N ALA A 247 -45.02 6.45 -48.87
CA ALA A 247 -44.32 6.13 -50.11
C ALA A 247 -43.59 7.31 -50.80
N GLY A 248 -42.57 7.02 -51.63
CA GLY A 248 -42.01 8.00 -52.57
C GLY A 248 -40.74 7.59 -53.34
N LYS A 249 -40.92 6.94 -54.49
CA LYS A 249 -40.10 6.90 -55.75
C LYS A 249 -38.55 6.91 -55.73
N VAL A 250 -38.00 5.77 -56.15
CA VAL A 250 -36.88 5.45 -57.09
C VAL A 250 -36.14 6.62 -57.78
N VAL A 251 -34.79 6.69 -57.68
CA VAL A 251 -33.82 6.81 -58.82
C VAL A 251 -32.40 6.34 -58.39
N SER A 252 -31.64 5.82 -59.35
CA SER A 252 -30.34 5.12 -59.34
C SER A 252 -29.05 5.96 -59.15
N ALA A 253 -27.97 5.25 -58.79
CA ALA A 253 -26.50 5.51 -58.68
C ALA A 253 -25.84 6.42 -59.78
N PRO A 254 -24.53 6.82 -59.72
CA PRO A 254 -23.38 6.19 -59.02
C PRO A 254 -22.29 7.10 -58.40
N SER A 255 -21.28 6.41 -57.84
CA SER A 255 -20.09 6.76 -57.06
C SER A 255 -19.12 7.79 -57.64
N ILE A 256 -18.47 8.62 -56.78
CA ILE A 256 -17.07 9.10 -56.95
C ILE A 256 -16.37 9.29 -55.58
N ALA A 257 -15.10 8.87 -55.59
CA ALA A 257 -13.96 8.95 -54.66
C ALA A 257 -13.84 10.05 -53.58
N GLY A 258 -13.04 9.73 -52.55
CA GLY A 258 -12.06 10.68 -51.97
C GLY A 258 -11.94 10.73 -50.44
N LEU A 259 -10.84 10.18 -49.92
CA LEU A 259 -10.02 10.62 -48.76
C LEU A 259 -10.68 11.39 -47.59
N ALA A 260 -10.50 10.89 -46.36
CA ALA A 260 -9.62 11.50 -45.32
C ALA A 260 -10.06 11.22 -43.87
N VAL A 261 -9.05 10.83 -43.08
CA VAL A 261 -8.79 11.01 -41.64
C VAL A 261 -9.85 11.81 -40.84
N GLY A 262 -10.50 11.14 -39.88
CA GLY A 262 -11.36 11.77 -38.87
C GLY A 262 -10.74 11.71 -37.48
N ALA A 263 -10.15 12.83 -37.05
CA ALA A 263 -9.73 13.08 -35.69
C ALA A 263 -10.94 13.41 -34.79
N LEU A 264 -10.86 12.90 -33.55
CA LEU A 264 -11.81 13.03 -32.45
C LEU A 264 -11.52 14.31 -31.64
N VAL A 265 -12.39 15.33 -31.64
CA VAL A 265 -12.62 16.20 -30.47
C VAL A 265 -13.97 16.95 -30.56
N LEU A 266 -14.56 17.20 -29.37
CA LEU A 266 -15.57 18.21 -29.00
C LEU A 266 -17.04 17.84 -29.32
N ALA A 267 -18.03 18.03 -28.46
CA ALA A 267 -18.17 18.80 -27.22
C ALA A 267 -19.36 18.23 -26.42
N PHE A 268 -19.53 18.61 -25.16
CA PHE A 268 -20.77 19.30 -24.73
C PHE A 268 -20.59 19.86 -23.31
N ALA A 269 -20.59 21.19 -23.24
CA ALA A 269 -20.77 21.98 -22.04
C ALA A 269 -22.22 22.53 -22.02
N GLN A 270 -22.69 22.80 -20.80
CA GLN A 270 -23.87 23.59 -20.40
C GLN A 270 -25.28 23.03 -20.67
N ILE A 271 -25.95 22.68 -19.57
CA ILE A 271 -27.31 23.17 -19.27
C ILE A 271 -27.36 23.57 -17.79
N GLY A 272 -27.57 24.87 -17.54
CA GLY A 272 -28.00 25.41 -16.26
C GLY A 272 -29.53 25.47 -16.16
N HIS A 273 -29.98 25.80 -14.94
CA HIS A 273 -31.36 26.04 -14.50
C HIS A 273 -32.18 24.80 -14.12
N ALA A 274 -32.21 24.49 -12.83
CA ALA A 274 -33.36 24.80 -11.96
C ALA A 274 -33.16 24.24 -10.55
N LEU A 275 -33.75 24.94 -9.57
CA LEU A 275 -34.05 24.51 -8.19
C LEU A 275 -33.01 24.84 -7.09
N ASP A 276 -32.88 26.13 -6.78
CA ASP A 276 -32.80 26.62 -5.39
C ASP A 276 -34.14 27.33 -5.09
N PRO A 277 -34.89 26.92 -4.06
CA PRO A 277 -34.81 27.65 -2.80
C PRO A 277 -35.07 26.76 -1.55
N ILE A 278 -34.02 26.20 -0.92
CA ILE A 278 -34.11 25.65 0.46
C ILE A 278 -32.97 26.14 1.38
N LEU A 279 -32.11 27.07 0.95
CA LEU A 279 -30.96 27.52 1.75
C LEU A 279 -30.93 29.02 2.04
N ASN A 280 -32.05 29.59 2.51
CA ASN A 280 -32.08 30.95 3.06
C ASN A 280 -32.77 31.08 4.44
N LEU A 281 -32.68 30.04 5.28
CA LEU A 281 -33.16 30.09 6.67
C LEU A 281 -32.10 29.80 7.75
N PHE A 282 -30.81 29.71 7.42
CA PHE A 282 -29.76 29.37 8.40
C PHE A 282 -28.58 30.36 8.50
N ARG A 283 -28.79 31.62 8.09
CA ARG A 283 -27.77 32.68 8.22
C ARG A 283 -28.18 33.89 9.05
N SER A 284 -29.21 33.76 9.89
CA SER A 284 -29.60 34.78 10.88
C SER A 284 -29.41 34.37 12.34
N LEU A 285 -28.66 33.30 12.61
CA LEU A 285 -28.33 32.89 13.97
C LEU A 285 -26.82 32.85 14.16
N TRP A 286 -26.36 33.84 14.92
CA TRP A 286 -25.04 34.03 15.55
C TRP A 286 -24.06 34.95 14.80
N PRO A 287 -23.56 36.01 15.47
CA PRO A 287 -23.01 37.24 14.87
C PRO A 287 -21.66 37.09 14.16
#